data_AF-A0A069PFQ6-F1
#
_entry.id   AF-A0A069PFQ6-F1
#
_cell.length_a   1.000
_cell.length_b   1.000
_cell.length_c   1.000
_cell.angle_alpha   90.00
_cell.angle_beta   90.00
_cell.angle_gamma   90.00
#
_symmetry.space_group_name_H-M   'P 1'
#
loop_
_entity.id
_entity.type
_entity.pdbx_description
1 polymer ?
#
loop_
_entity_poly.entity_id
_entity_poly.type
_entity_poly.pdbx_seq_one_letter_code
_entity_poly.pdbx_strand_id
1 'polypeptide(L)'
;MPAMHFTIRWPDGEEARCYSPSTIVREFFAAGSDYAVGEFVARSREALTIGSERVRQKYGFACSSALDQLAQIEHHARRFDGEPRAVVTVLALG
;
A
#
# COMPACT_ATOMS: atom_id res chain seq x y z
N MET A 1 -6.75 -9.07 14.28
CA MET A 1 -6.87 -8.40 12.98
C MET A 1 -7.34 -6.97 13.22
N PRO A 2 -6.49 -6.11 13.80
CA PRO A 2 -6.73 -4.68 13.70
C PRO A 2 -6.47 -4.26 12.26
N ALA A 3 -7.41 -3.53 11.66
CA ALA A 3 -7.09 -2.75 10.48
C ALA A 3 -6.11 -1.65 10.87
N MET A 4 -5.18 -1.34 9.97
CA MET A 4 -4.13 -0.35 10.22
C MET A 4 -4.05 0.62 9.05
N HIS A 5 -3.44 1.78 9.28
CA HIS A 5 -3.20 2.74 8.22
C HIS A 5 -1.72 3.00 8.07
N PHE A 6 -1.27 3.25 6.86
CA PHE A 6 0.10 3.67 6.60
C PHE A 6 0.09 4.95 5.78
N THR A 7 1.03 5.83 6.08
CA THR A 7 1.18 7.10 5.37
C THR A 7 2.38 6.99 4.45
N ILE A 8 2.19 7.39 3.20
CA ILE A 8 3.23 7.46 2.20
C ILE A 8 3.34 8.89 1.68
N ARG A 9 4.50 9.20 1.12
CA ARG A 9 4.75 10.41 0.35
C ARG A 9 5.12 10.02 -1.06
N TRP A 10 4.37 10.52 -2.02
CA TRP A 10 4.62 10.35 -3.44
C TRP A 10 5.82 11.20 -3.90
N PRO A 11 6.37 10.92 -5.09
CA PRO A 11 7.53 11.64 -5.65
C PRO A 11 7.32 13.16 -5.80
N ASP A 12 6.08 13.59 -6.03
CA ASP A 12 5.67 14.98 -6.12
C ASP A 12 5.52 15.67 -4.74
N GLY A 13 5.72 14.93 -3.65
CA GLY A 13 5.58 15.40 -2.28
C GLY A 13 4.19 15.23 -1.69
N GLU A 14 3.22 14.74 -2.46
CA GLU A 14 1.85 14.51 -1.99
C GLU A 14 1.83 13.38 -0.96
N GLU A 15 1.23 13.63 0.20
CA GLU A 15 1.07 12.62 1.25
C GLU A 15 -0.25 11.90 1.09
N ALA A 16 -0.21 10.57 1.06
CA ALA A 16 -1.40 9.72 0.98
C ALA A 16 -1.48 8.80 2.19
N ARG A 17 -2.69 8.67 2.75
CA ARG A 17 -2.98 7.74 3.83
C ARG A 17 -3.67 6.51 3.25
N CYS A 18 -2.99 5.37 3.31
CA CYS A 18 -3.46 4.11 2.78
C CYS A 18 -4.01 3.21 3.89
N TYR A 19 -5.14 2.56 3.62
CA TYR A 19 -5.77 1.57 4.48
C TYR A 19 -5.21 0.16 4.23
N SER A 20 -4.95 -0.58 5.31
CA SER A 20 -4.68 -2.02 5.24
C SER A 20 -5.59 -2.78 6.21
N PRO A 21 -6.28 -3.84 5.75
CA PRO A 21 -7.08 -4.68 6.64
C PRO A 21 -6.23 -5.57 7.57
N SER A 22 -4.90 -5.58 7.40
CA SER A 22 -3.98 -6.41 8.16
C SER A 22 -2.66 -5.71 8.43
N THR A 23 -1.94 -6.15 9.46
CA THR A 23 -0.60 -5.65 9.80
C THR A 23 0.51 -6.20 8.90
N ILE A 24 0.17 -7.06 7.94
CA ILE A 24 1.09 -7.67 6.96
C ILE A 24 1.90 -6.62 6.20
N VAL A 25 1.34 -5.43 5.96
CA VAL A 25 2.06 -4.33 5.28
C VAL A 25 3.37 -3.94 5.98
N ARG A 26 3.52 -4.21 7.28
CA ARG A 26 4.77 -4.00 8.04
C ARG A 26 5.88 -4.99 7.67
N GLU A 27 5.55 -6.12 7.04
CA GLU A 27 6.52 -7.09 6.52
C GLU A 27 7.01 -6.69 5.12
N PHE A 28 6.25 -5.86 4.40
CA PHE A 28 6.56 -5.39 3.05
C PHE A 28 7.24 -4.02 3.03
N PHE A 29 6.94 -3.19 4.02
CA PHE A 29 7.37 -1.80 4.10
C PHE A 29 8.00 -1.49 5.46
N ALA A 30 9.02 -0.62 5.42
CA ALA A 30 9.62 -0.02 6.59
C ALA A 30 9.37 1.49 6.59
N ALA A 31 8.99 2.05 7.75
CA ALA A 31 8.84 3.49 7.91
C ALA A 31 10.20 4.19 7.73
N GLY A 32 10.20 5.34 7.06
CA GLY A 32 11.39 6.10 6.67
C GLY A 32 12.12 5.56 5.43
N SER A 33 11.65 4.47 4.81
CA SER A 33 12.29 3.90 3.62
C SER A 33 11.67 4.42 2.32
N ASP A 34 12.52 4.61 1.32
CA ASP A 34 12.13 4.89 -0.05
C ASP A 34 12.02 3.61 -0.89
N TYR A 35 11.05 3.59 -1.80
CA TYR A 35 10.82 2.50 -2.73
C TYR A 35 10.56 3.10 -4.11
N ALA A 36 11.11 2.50 -5.17
CA ALA A 36 10.71 2.86 -6.53
C ALA A 36 9.19 2.71 -6.69
N VAL A 37 8.53 3.61 -7.41
CA VAL A 37 7.06 3.59 -7.57
C VAL A 37 6.56 2.21 -8.04
N GLY A 38 7.22 1.61 -9.04
CA GLY A 38 6.85 0.28 -9.54
C GLY A 38 6.97 -0.82 -8.47
N GLU A 39 8.06 -0.81 -7.71
CA GLU A 39 8.27 -1.75 -6.59
C GLU A 39 7.25 -1.55 -5.48
N PHE A 40 6.94 -0.29 -5.14
CA PHE A 40 5.94 0.05 -4.14
C PHE A 40 4.55 -0.47 -4.51
N VAL A 41 4.15 -0.32 -5.78
CA VAL A 41 2.88 -0.84 -6.29
C VAL A 41 2.84 -2.36 -6.24
N ALA A 42 3.91 -3.03 -6.69
CA ALA A 42 4.00 -4.49 -6.67
C ALA A 42 3.89 -5.05 -5.24
N ARG A 43 4.65 -4.49 -4.29
CA ARG A 43 4.59 -4.86 -2.86
C ARG A 43 3.25 -4.55 -2.23
N SER A 44 2.64 -3.41 -2.57
CA SER A 44 1.31 -3.04 -2.07
C SER A 44 0.24 -4.03 -2.53
N ARG A 45 0.29 -4.43 -3.80
CA ARG A 45 -0.60 -5.45 -4.37
C ARG A 45 -0.50 -6.76 -3.59
N GLU A 46 0.72 -7.24 -3.36
CA GLU A 46 0.96 -8.48 -2.63
C GLU A 46 0.48 -8.39 -1.17
N ALA A 47 0.88 -7.34 -0.45
CA ALA A 47 0.49 -7.13 0.94
C ALA A 47 -1.04 -7.01 1.13
N LEU A 48 -1.72 -6.24 0.28
CA LEU A 48 -3.17 -6.04 0.35
C LEU A 48 -3.94 -7.31 -0.07
N THR A 49 -3.41 -8.09 -1.01
CA THR A 49 -3.98 -9.40 -1.39
C THR A 49 -3.90 -10.37 -0.21
N ILE A 50 -2.72 -10.54 0.38
CA ILE A 50 -2.53 -11.40 1.56
C ILE A 50 -3.40 -10.93 2.73
N GLY A 51 -3.46 -9.61 2.97
CA GLY A 51 -4.31 -9.02 4.00
C GLY A 51 -5.80 -9.34 3.79
N SER A 52 -6.28 -9.22 2.54
CA SER A 52 -7.66 -9.55 2.16
C SER A 52 -7.95 -11.05 2.30
N GLU A 53 -7.02 -11.92 1.92
CA GLU A 53 -7.16 -13.37 2.11
C GLU A 53 -7.23 -13.77 3.59
N ARG A 54 -6.42 -13.14 4.45
CA ARG A 54 -6.51 -13.35 5.91
C ARG A 54 -7.89 -12.94 6.44
N VAL A 55 -8.46 -11.83 5.94
CA VAL A 55 -9.83 -11.41 6.29
C VAL A 55 -10.85 -12.43 5.79
N ARG A 56 -10.73 -12.90 4.54
CA ARG A 56 -11.60 -13.92 3.97
C ARG A 56 -11.58 -15.22 4.78
N GLN A 57 -10.41 -15.67 5.19
CA GLN A 57 -10.27 -16.86 6.04
C GLN A 57 -10.90 -16.69 7.42
N LYS A 58 -10.82 -15.48 8.00
CA LYS A 58 -11.37 -15.21 9.34
C LYS A 58 -12.87 -14.92 9.36
N TYR A 59 -13.37 -14.20 8.36
CA TYR A 59 -14.72 -13.63 8.35
C TYR A 59 -15.61 -14.17 7.20
N GLY A 60 -15.05 -14.94 6.27
CA GLY A 60 -15.79 -15.56 5.17
C GLY A 60 -16.02 -14.67 3.94
N PHE A 61 -15.55 -13.42 3.94
CA PHE A 61 -15.73 -12.47 2.84
C PHE A 61 -14.43 -11.74 2.47
N ALA A 62 -14.27 -11.40 1.18
CA ALA A 62 -13.13 -10.60 0.71
C ALA A 62 -13.27 -9.14 1.15
N CYS A 63 -12.14 -8.47 1.44
CA CYS A 63 -12.14 -7.08 1.86
C CYS A 63 -12.15 -6.15 0.64
N SER A 64 -13.32 -5.59 0.30
CA SER A 64 -13.47 -4.60 -0.77
C SER A 64 -12.59 -3.37 -0.56
N SER A 65 -12.41 -2.96 0.70
CA SER A 65 -11.58 -1.81 1.06
C SER A 65 -10.09 -2.00 0.70
N ALA A 66 -9.59 -3.23 0.73
CA ALA A 66 -8.21 -3.50 0.31
C ALA A 66 -8.03 -3.36 -1.21
N LEU A 67 -9.03 -3.79 -1.98
CA LEU A 67 -9.05 -3.65 -3.44
C LEU A 67 -9.18 -2.18 -3.85
N ASP A 68 -10.07 -1.44 -3.19
CA ASP A 68 -10.23 0.00 -3.43
C ASP A 68 -8.94 0.76 -3.12
N GLN A 69 -8.29 0.44 -2.00
CA GLN A 69 -7.00 1.06 -1.65
C GLN A 69 -5.92 0.76 -2.69
N LEU A 70 -5.84 -0.48 -3.18
CA LEU A 70 -4.89 -0.85 -4.22
C LEU A 70 -5.14 -0.06 -5.51
N ALA A 71 -6.41 0.06 -5.93
CA ALA A 71 -6.79 0.82 -7.11
C ALA A 71 -6.41 2.30 -6.98
N GLN A 72 -6.55 2.90 -5.79
CA GLN A 72 -6.09 4.27 -5.52
C GLN A 72 -4.56 4.39 -5.65
N ILE A 73 -3.81 3.45 -5.08
CA ILE A 73 -2.34 3.42 -5.19
C ILE A 73 -1.90 3.32 -6.66
N GLU A 74 -2.51 2.40 -7.42
CA GLU A 74 -2.21 2.23 -8.85
C GLU A 74 -2.58 3.46 -9.67
N HIS A 75 -3.69 4.12 -9.34
CA HIS A 75 -4.12 5.34 -10.02
C HIS A 75 -3.11 6.48 -9.83
N HIS A 76 -2.64 6.71 -8.60
CA HIS A 76 -1.61 7.72 -8.34
C HIS A 76 -0.27 7.34 -8.98
N ALA A 77 0.13 6.07 -8.90
CA ALA A 77 1.38 5.59 -9.47
C ALA A 77 1.48 5.81 -10.98
N ARG A 78 0.36 5.73 -11.72
CA ARG A 78 0.31 6.01 -13.16
C ARG A 78 0.82 7.39 -13.56
N ARG A 79 0.76 8.38 -12.64
CA ARG A 79 1.32 9.72 -12.89
C ARG A 79 2.85 9.69 -13.08
N PHE A 80 3.51 8.64 -12.57
CA PHE A 80 4.95 8.49 -12.53
C PHE A 80 5.47 7.31 -13.39
N ASP A 81 4.62 6.69 -14.22
CA ASP A 81 4.95 5.48 -15.01
C ASP A 81 6.14 5.70 -15.97
N GLY A 82 6.40 6.95 -16.37
CA GLY A 82 7.53 7.36 -17.21
C GLY A 82 8.79 7.79 -16.44
N GLU A 83 8.77 7.77 -15.11
CA GLU A 83 9.86 8.29 -14.27
C GLU A 83 10.53 7.16 -13.48
N PRO A 84 11.56 6.49 -14.03
CA PRO A 84 12.21 5.34 -13.39
C PRO A 84 12.95 5.69 -12.09
N ARG A 85 13.15 6.99 -11.82
CA ARG A 85 13.76 7.51 -10.58
C ARG A 85 12.72 7.98 -9.55
N ALA A 86 11.43 7.88 -9.87
CA ALA A 86 10.37 8.26 -8.95
C ALA A 86 10.33 7.29 -7.77
N VAL A 87 10.37 7.84 -6.56
CA VAL A 87 10.35 7.06 -5.32
C VAL A 87 9.19 7.48 -4.42
N VAL A 88 8.56 6.48 -3.79
CA VAL A 88 7.56 6.63 -2.74
C VAL A 88 8.26 6.43 -1.40
N THR A 89 8.12 7.39 -0.48
CA THR A 89 8.64 7.27 0.89
C THR A 89 7.53 6.80 1.81
N VAL A 90 7.74 5.74 2.57
CA VAL A 90 6.79 5.34 3.62
C VAL A 90 7.06 6.18 4.86
N LEU A 91 6.15 7.09 5.22
CA LEU A 91 6.34 8.01 6.34
C LEU A 91 6.03 7.37 7.69
N ALA A 92 4.92 6.61 7.77
CA ALA A 92 4.45 6.03 9.02
C ALA A 92 3.68 4.72 8.80
N LEU A 93 3.80 3.81 9.76
CA LEU A 93 3.07 2.53 9.82
C LEU A 93 2.29 2.50 11.15
N GLY A 94 1.03 2.94 11.11
CA GLY A 94 0.15 3.12 12.28
C GLY A 94 -0.82 1.96 12.47
#